data_AF-A0A386H0H1-F1
#
_entry.id   AF-A0A386H0H1-F1
#
_cell.length_a   1.000
_cell.length_b   1.000
_cell.length_c   1.000
_cell.angle_alpha   90.00
_cell.angle_beta   90.00
_cell.angle_gamma   90.00
#
_symmetry.space_group_name_H-M   'P 1'
#
loop_
_entity.id
_entity.type
_entity.pdbx_description
1 polymer ?
#
loop_
_entity_poly.entity_id
_entity_poly.type
_entity_poly.pdbx_seq_one_letter_code
_entity_poly.pdbx_strand_id
1 'polypeptide(L)' 'MIGKVIDMNISEAFVALQDNRTIQIGLAHLPSNCTIGSTVNINPTLCNMKNDNDNHILKGELS' A
#
# COMPACT_ATOMS: atom_id res chain seq x y z
N MET A 1 9.17 6.15 5.23
CA MET A 1 8.88 6.50 3.82
C MET A 1 7.69 7.44 3.83
N ILE A 2 7.79 8.60 3.18
CA ILE A 2 6.68 9.55 3.13
C ILE A 2 5.77 9.19 1.94
N GLY A 3 4.46 9.15 2.18
CA GLY A 3 3.47 8.94 1.15
C GLY A 3 2.17 9.69 1.42
N LYS A 4 1.32 9.78 0.40
CA LYS A 4 -0.01 10.40 0.46
C LYS A 4 -1.06 9.32 0.30
N VAL A 5 -2.03 9.27 1.21
CA VAL A 5 -3.18 8.36 1.06
C VAL A 5 -4.00 8.81 -0.13
N ILE A 6 -4.19 7.92 -1.09
CA ILE A 6 -4.95 8.18 -2.33
C ILE A 6 -6.29 7.46 -2.35
N ASP A 7 -6.43 6.37 -1.59
CA ASP A 7 -7.68 5.64 -1.42
C ASP A 7 -7.71 4.90 -0.08
N MET A 8 -8.90 4.62 0.44
CA MET A 8 -9.12 3.98 1.74
C MET A 8 -10.45 3.23 1.78
N ASN A 9 -10.42 2.01 2.35
CA ASN A 9 -11.61 1.23 2.69
C ASN A 9 -11.64 0.92 4.20
N ILE A 10 -12.55 0.03 4.63
CA ILE A 10 -12.76 -0.29 6.06
C ILE A 10 -11.57 -0.99 6.74
N SER A 11 -10.65 -1.58 5.98
CA SER A 11 -9.55 -2.40 6.50
C SER A 11 -8.18 -1.91 6.04
N GLU A 12 -8.10 -1.27 4.88
CA GLU A 12 -6.86 -0.98 4.17
C GLU A 12 -6.88 0.40 3.52
N ALA A 13 -5.69 0.91 3.21
CA ALA A 13 -5.46 2.14 2.50
C ALA A 13 -4.41 1.95 1.40
N PHE A 14 -4.55 2.72 0.33
CA PHE A 14 -3.56 2.82 -0.73
C PHE A 14 -2.81 4.14 -0.59
N VAL A 15 -1.48 4.05 -0.56
CA VAL A 15 -0.60 5.20 -0.36
C VAL A 15 0.34 5.36 -1.55
N ALA A 16 0.24 6.52 -2.20
CA ALA A 16 1.19 6.93 -3.23
C ALA A 16 2.48 7.43 -2.56
N LEU A 17 3.59 6.80 -2.92
CA LEU A 17 4.93 7.15 -2.46
C LEU A 17 5.59 8.14 -3.44
N GLN A 18 6.61 8.85 -2.97
CA GLN A 18 7.33 9.82 -3.79
C GLN A 18 8.08 9.21 -4.97
N ASP A 19 8.40 7.91 -4.90
CA ASP A 19 9.04 7.16 -5.99
C ASP A 19 8.04 6.61 -7.02
N ASN A 20 6.82 7.17 -7.03
CA ASN A 20 5.75 6.83 -7.95
C ASN A 20 5.20 5.39 -7.80
N ARG A 21 5.52 4.71 -6.69
CA ARG A 21 4.89 3.44 -6.32
C ARG A 21 3.64 3.68 -5.49
N THR A 22 2.68 2.77 -5.59
CA THR A 22 1.55 2.69 -4.68
C THR A 22 1.73 1.47 -3.80
N ILE A 23 1.52 1.63 -2.49
CA ILE A 23 1.53 0.51 -1.55
C ILE A 23 0.17 0.37 -0.87
N GLN A 24 -0.20 -0.87 -0.61
CA GLN A 24 -1.33 -1.24 0.22
C GLN A 24 -0.86 -1.41 1.66
N ILE A 25 -1.57 -0.78 2.59
CA ILE A 25 -1.26 -0.81 4.02
C ILE A 25 -2.56 -0.98 4.83
N GLY A 26 -2.55 -1.86 5.82
CA GLY A 26 -3.68 -2.00 6.74
C GLY A 26 -3.87 -0.74 7.59
N LEU A 27 -5.12 -0.36 7.86
CA LEU A 27 -5.45 0.83 8.66
C LEU A 27 -4.82 0.81 10.06
N ALA A 28 -4.59 -0.37 10.63
CA ALA A 28 -3.92 -0.52 11.93
C ALA A 28 -2.47 0.01 11.96
N HIS A 29 -1.84 0.17 10.78
CA HIS A 29 -0.50 0.72 10.63
C HIS A 29 -0.50 2.21 10.24
N LEU A 30 -1.68 2.82 10.11
CA LEU A 30 -1.84 4.25 9.88
C LEU A 30 -2.20 4.99 11.17
N PRO A 31 -1.89 6.30 11.26
CA PRO A 31 -2.41 7.15 12.31
C PRO A 31 -3.94 7.12 12.33
N SER A 32 -4.54 7.13 13.52
CA SER A 32 -5.99 6.98 13.74
C SER A 32 -6.84 8.10 13.13
N ASN A 33 -6.25 9.23 12.76
CA ASN A 33 -6.91 10.37 12.13
C ASN A 33 -6.57 10.50 10.63
N CYS A 34 -6.03 9.45 10.03
CA CYS A 34 -5.63 9.48 8.63
C CYS A 34 -6.86 9.41 7.71
N THR A 35 -6.88 10.28 6.70
CA THR A 35 -7.94 10.34 5.67
C THR A 35 -7.33 10.35 4.26
N ILE A 36 -8.16 10.15 3.23
CA ILE A 36 -7.74 10.36 1.85
C ILE A 36 -7.18 11.78 1.70
N GLY A 37 -5.98 11.89 1.13
CA GLY A 37 -5.23 13.14 0.98
C GLY A 37 -4.22 13.40 2.10
N SER A 38 -4.28 12.67 3.21
CA SER A 38 -3.32 12.80 4.31
C SER A 38 -1.91 12.39 3.90
N THR A 39 -0.91 13.13 4.40
CA THR A 39 0.50 12.74 4.28
C THR A 39 0.88 11.89 5.49
N VAL A 40 1.44 10.72 5.24
CA VAL A 40 1.80 9.74 6.28
C VAL A 40 3.26 9.35 6.17
N ASN A 41 3.90 9.17 7.33
CA ASN A 41 5.22 8.56 7.39
C ASN A 41 5.07 7.07 7.68
N ILE A 42 5.26 6.27 6.64
CA ILE A 42 5.14 4.82 6.68
C ILE A 42 6.47 4.24 7.15
N ASN A 43 6.44 3.47 8.23
CA ASN A 43 7.60 2.69 8.63
C ASN A 43 7.62 1.36 7.87
N PRO A 44 8.56 1.16 6.91
CA PRO A 44 8.59 -0.05 6.08
C PRO A 44 8.88 -1.33 6.88
N THR A 45 9.41 -1.24 8.11
CA THR A 45 9.67 -2.43 8.94
C THR A 45 8.42 -2.96 9.65
N LEU A 46 7.37 -2.14 9.77
CA LEU A 46 6.13 -2.47 10.50
C LEU A 46 4.99 -2.85 9.58
N CYS A 47 5.12 -2.59 8.28
CA CYS A 47 4.10 -2.87 7.30
C CYS A 47 4.49 -4.15 6.58
N ASN A 48 3.64 -5.18 6.64
CA ASN A 48 3.64 -6.24 5.65
C ASN A 48 3.20 -5.64 4.31
N MET A 49 4.10 -4.89 3.68
CA MET A 49 3.89 -4.31 2.37
C MET A 49 3.86 -5.46 1.37
N LYS A 50 2.65 -5.92 1.02
CA LYS A 50 2.49 -6.71 -0.20
C LYS A 50 2.74 -5.75 -1.35
N ASN A 51 3.88 -5.96 -2.00
CA ASN A 51 4.11 -5.38 -3.31
C ASN A 51 3.25 -6.18 -4.29
N ASP A 52 2.15 -5.60 -4.78
CA ASP A 52 1.48 -6.08 -5.99
C ASP A 52 2.39 -5.78 -7.19
N ASN A 53 3.58 -6.38 -7.19
CA ASN A 53 4.27 -6.74 -8.41
C ASN A 53 4.00 -8.23 -8.63
N ASP A 54 2.72 -8.58 -8.71
CA ASP A 54 2.33 -9.82 -9.38
C ASP A 54 2.68 -9.63 -10.85
N ASN A 55 3.91 -10.05 -11.15
CA ASN A 55 4.35 -10.42 -12.47
C ASN A 55 3.39 -11.51 -12.94
N HIS A 56 2.25 -11.10 -13.52
CA HIS A 56 1.28 -11.98 -14.16
C HIS A 56 1.90 -12.54 -15.44
N ILE A 57 2.92 -13.38 -15.28
CA ILE A 57 3.31 -14.32 -16.31
C ILE A 57 2.34 -15.48 -16.14
N LEU A 58 1.25 -15.45 -16.92
CA LEU A 58 0.49 -16.64 -17.27
C LEU A 58 1.45 -17.64 -17.91
N LYS A 59 2.15 -18.42 -17.09
CA LYS A 59 2.72 -19.68 -17.54
C LYS A 59 1.59 -20.68 -17.47
N GLY A 60 0.90 -20.83 -18.60
CA GLY A 60 0.29 -22.11 -18.88
C GLY A 60 1.38 -23.18 -18.78
N GLU A 61 1.03 -24.33 -18.23
CA GLU A 61 1.33 -25.64 -18.80
C GLU A 61 0.35 -26.64 -18.18
N LEU A 62 -0.25 -27.41 -19.10
CA LEU A 62 -1.04 -28.60 -18.83
C LEU A 62 -0.19 -29.63 -18.09
N SER A 63 -0.79 -30.33 -17.12
CA SER A 63 -0.44 -31.69 -16.73
C SER A 63 -1.66 -32.34 -16.08
#